data_AF-A0A2U0RWP8-F1
#
_entry.id   AF-A0A2U0RWP8-F1
#
_cell.length_a   1.000
_cell.length_b   1.000
_cell.length_c   1.000
_cell.angle_alpha   90.00
_cell.angle_beta   90.00
_cell.angle_gamma   90.00
#
_symmetry.space_group_name_H-M   'P 1'
#
loop_
_entity.id
_entity.type
_entity.pdbx_description
1 polymer ?
#
loop_
_entity_poly.entity_id
_entity_poly.type
_entity_poly.pdbx_seq_one_letter_code
_entity_poly.pdbx_strand_id
1 'polypeptide(L)'
;MLLTNHDLILAVTVYALSTLLYVYALSKGNLSILYPIIATSYIWTMIFSKVFLNESVTLTSWAGVFFILLGVALIATQAGR
;
A
#
# COMPACT_ATOMS: atom_id res chain seq x y z
N MET A 1 23.35 -8.61 15.78
CA MET A 1 22.12 -9.34 16.20
C MET A 1 20.85 -8.86 15.49
N LEU A 2 20.65 -7.56 15.22
CA LEU A 2 19.55 -7.12 14.32
C LEU A 2 19.87 -7.26 12.81
N LEU A 3 21.11 -7.00 12.41
CA LEU A 3 21.55 -6.95 10.99
C LEU A 3 21.66 -8.33 10.29
N THR A 4 21.41 -9.43 10.99
CA THR A 4 21.53 -10.81 10.44
C THR A 4 20.20 -11.55 10.48
N ASN A 5 19.09 -10.86 10.75
CA ASN A 5 17.78 -11.46 10.58
C ASN A 5 17.44 -11.50 9.10
N HIS A 6 17.32 -12.71 8.56
CA HIS A 6 17.05 -12.94 7.15
C HIS A 6 15.75 -12.25 6.72
N ASP A 7 14.72 -12.27 7.57
CA ASP A 7 13.44 -11.60 7.33
C ASP A 7 13.58 -10.07 7.22
N LEU A 8 14.44 -9.46 8.03
CA LEU A 8 14.67 -8.01 7.96
C LEU A 8 15.45 -7.62 6.72
N ILE A 9 16.46 -8.41 6.33
CA ILE A 9 17.23 -8.16 5.11
C ILE A 9 16.31 -8.30 3.88
N LEU A 10 15.45 -9.32 3.86
CA LEU A 10 14.48 -9.53 2.80
C LEU A 10 13.50 -8.35 2.72
N ALA A 11 12.91 -7.96 3.87
CA ALA A 11 11.96 -6.85 3.94
C ALA A 11 12.59 -5.53 3.47
N VAL A 12 13.80 -5.21 3.94
CA VAL A 12 14.52 -3.99 3.53
C VAL A 12 14.85 -4.01 2.04
N THR A 13 15.27 -5.16 1.49
CA THR A 13 15.60 -5.27 0.06
C THR A 13 14.36 -5.07 -0.81
N VAL A 14 13.25 -5.72 -0.47
CA VAL A 14 11.97 -5.57 -1.18
C VAL A 14 11.44 -4.14 -1.05
N TYR A 15 11.55 -3.54 0.13
CA TYR A 15 11.14 -2.16 0.37
C TYR A 15 11.95 -1.17 -0.47
N ALA A 16 13.28 -1.33 -0.51
CA ALA A 16 14.16 -0.49 -1.32
C ALA A 16 13.80 -0.59 -2.82
N LEU A 17 13.54 -1.80 -3.32
CA LEU A 17 13.10 -2.02 -4.70
C LEU A 17 11.74 -1.33 -4.97
N SER A 18 10.79 -1.48 -4.06
CA SER A 18 9.47 -0.83 -4.12
C SER A 18 9.59 0.69 -4.16
N THR A 19 10.45 1.28 -3.31
CA THR A 19 10.71 2.72 -3.30
C THR A 19 11.29 3.21 -4.62
N LEU A 20 12.23 2.48 -5.22
CA LEU A 20 12.79 2.85 -6.52
C LEU A 20 11.72 2.82 -7.63
N LEU A 21 10.90 1.78 -7.66
CA LEU A 21 9.77 1.69 -8.58
C LEU A 21 8.75 2.81 -8.34
N TYR A 22 8.49 3.15 -7.08
CA TYR A 22 7.58 4.22 -6.69
C TYR A 22 8.07 5.59 -7.17
N VAL A 23 9.34 5.90 -6.92
CA VAL A 23 9.98 7.15 -7.39
C VAL A 23 10.01 7.21 -8.92
N TYR A 24 10.29 6.08 -9.58
CA TYR A 24 10.22 6.00 -11.04
C TYR A 24 8.80 6.25 -11.58
N ALA A 25 7.80 5.64 -10.94
CA ALA A 25 6.41 5.79 -11.32
C ALA A 25 5.89 7.22 -11.06
N LEU A 26 6.33 7.87 -9.98
CA LEU A 26 6.12 9.29 -9.73
C LEU A 26 6.74 10.19 -10.80
N SER A 27 7.91 9.81 -11.32
CA SER A 27 8.60 10.57 -12.37
C SER A 27 7.95 10.45 -13.75
N LYS A 28 7.14 9.42 -14.00
CA LYS A 28 6.54 9.14 -15.32
C LYS A 28 5.02 9.17 -15.38
N GLY A 29 4.34 8.98 -14.24
CA GLY A 29 2.89 8.95 -14.14
C GLY A 29 2.34 10.20 -13.47
N ASN A 30 1.16 10.66 -13.92
CA ASN A 30 0.39 11.64 -13.17
C ASN A 30 0.11 11.06 -11.78
N LEU A 31 0.53 11.79 -10.73
CA LEU A 31 0.26 11.51 -9.32
C LEU A 31 -1.19 11.02 -9.10
N SER A 32 -2.13 11.62 -9.84
CA SER A 32 -3.54 11.27 -10.01
C SER A 32 -3.86 9.77 -10.11
N ILE A 33 -3.04 9.02 -10.84
CA ILE A 33 -3.26 7.59 -11.14
C ILE A 33 -2.53 6.72 -10.11
N LEU A 34 -1.42 7.23 -9.57
CA LEU A 34 -0.62 6.52 -8.58
C LEU A 34 -1.36 6.36 -7.25
N TYR A 35 -2.06 7.41 -6.78
CA TYR A 35 -2.77 7.38 -5.51
C TYR A 35 -3.81 6.23 -5.41
N PRO A 36 -4.71 6.01 -6.40
CA PRO A 36 -5.61 4.85 -6.44
C PRO A 36 -4.92 3.50 -6.35
N ILE A 37 -3.80 3.36 -7.05
CA ILE A 37 -3.03 2.11 -7.07
C ILE A 37 -2.46 1.84 -5.67
N ILE A 38 -1.90 2.86 -5.02
CA ILE A 38 -1.39 2.75 -3.64
C ILE A 38 -2.54 2.44 -2.69
N ALA A 39 -3.72 3.05 -2.84
CA ALA A 39 -4.85 2.80 -1.95
C ALA A 39 -5.32 1.34 -2.00
N THR A 40 -5.21 0.69 -3.16
CA THR A 40 -5.51 -0.73 -3.33
C THR A 40 -4.55 -1.61 -2.50
N SER A 41 -3.31 -1.14 -2.24
CA SER A 41 -2.37 -1.87 -1.38
C SER A 41 -2.90 -2.07 0.04
N TYR A 42 -3.73 -1.17 0.58
CA TYR A 42 -4.33 -1.34 1.91
C TYR A 42 -5.24 -2.58 1.99
N ILE A 43 -5.92 -2.92 0.88
CA ILE A 43 -6.73 -4.16 0.79
C ILE A 43 -5.81 -5.37 0.91
N TRP A 44 -4.70 -5.36 0.16
CA TRP A 44 -3.72 -6.44 0.19
C TRP A 44 -3.04 -6.56 1.56
N THR A 45 -2.67 -5.45 2.19
CA THR A 45 -2.13 -5.43 3.55
C THR A 45 -3.10 -6.08 4.52
N MET A 46 -4.39 -5.76 4.46
CA MET A 46 -5.40 -6.34 5.35
C MET A 46 -5.58 -7.85 5.13
N ILE A 47 -5.57 -8.31 3.87
CA ILE A 47 -5.61 -9.74 3.55
C ILE A 47 -4.37 -10.44 4.09
N PHE A 48 -3.17 -9.87 3.87
CA PHE A 48 -1.93 -10.44 4.37
C PHE A 48 -1.86 -10.42 5.90
N SER A 49 -2.33 -9.38 6.58
CA SER A 49 -2.42 -9.35 8.05
C SER A 49 -3.30 -10.47 8.59
N LYS A 50 -4.45 -10.74 7.93
CA LYS A 50 -5.32 -11.86 8.33
C LYS A 50 -4.68 -13.23 8.06
N VAL A 51 -4.03 -13.40 6.92
CA VAL A 51 -3.52 -14.71 6.47
C VAL A 51 -2.17 -15.06 7.12
N PHE A 52 -1.23 -14.11 7.20
CA PHE A 52 0.12 -14.34 7.72
C PHE A 52 0.22 -14.08 9.22
N LEU A 53 -0.42 -13.01 9.72
CA LEU A 53 -0.36 -12.63 11.14
C LEU A 53 -1.50 -13.25 11.96
N ASN A 54 -2.52 -13.86 11.32
CA ASN A 54 -3.71 -14.38 11.97
C ASN A 54 -4.45 -13.35 12.85
N GLU A 55 -4.28 -12.06 12.56
CA GLU A 55 -4.96 -11.01 13.29
C GLU A 55 -6.46 -10.98 12.96
N SER A 56 -7.26 -10.73 13.99
CA SER A 56 -8.70 -10.53 13.87
C SER A 56 -8.99 -9.20 13.21
N VAL A 57 -9.02 -9.22 11.87
CA VAL A 57 -9.51 -8.08 11.07
C VAL A 57 -11.00 -7.91 11.34
N THR A 58 -11.34 -6.85 12.07
CA THR A 58 -12.72 -6.52 12.43
C THR A 58 -13.45 -5.79 11.31
N LEU A 59 -14.77 -5.75 11.39
CA LEU A 59 -15.62 -5.03 10.44
C LEU A 59 -15.29 -3.52 10.40
N THR A 60 -14.80 -2.96 11.51
CA THR A 60 -14.37 -1.56 11.59
C THR A 60 -13.11 -1.29 10.77
N SER A 61 -12.15 -2.22 10.73
CA SER A 61 -10.97 -2.11 9.87
C SER A 61 -11.38 -2.09 8.38
N TRP A 62 -12.32 -2.95 7.98
CA TRP A 62 -12.88 -2.96 6.62
C TRP A 62 -13.61 -1.66 6.27
N ALA A 63 -14.40 -1.11 7.20
CA ALA A 63 -15.06 0.18 7.02
C ALA A 63 -14.04 1.32 6.84
N GLY A 64 -12.93 1.31 7.59
CA GLY A 64 -11.83 2.26 7.43
C GLY A 64 -11.17 2.19 6.05
N VAL A 65 -10.87 0.97 5.56
CA VAL A 65 -10.32 0.78 4.21
C VAL A 65 -11.30 1.26 3.13
N PHE A 66 -12.60 0.97 3.29
CA PHE A 66 -13.61 1.49 2.37
C PHE A 66 -13.62 3.03 2.34
N PHE A 67 -13.48 3.68 3.49
CA PHE A 67 -13.42 5.14 3.59
C PHE A 67 -12.17 5.72 2.92
N ILE A 68 -11.01 5.08 3.09
CA ILE A 68 -9.76 5.45 2.40
C ILE A 68 -9.93 5.33 0.88
N LEU A 69 -10.51 4.20 0.42
CA LEU A 69 -10.76 3.97 -1.01
C LEU A 69 -11.69 5.04 -1.60
N LEU A 70 -12.75 5.42 -0.88
CA LEU A 70 -13.63 6.51 -1.30
C LEU A 70 -12.88 7.86 -1.41
N GLY A 71 -12.10 8.21 -0.39
CA GLY A 71 -11.31 9.46 -0.41
C GLY A 71 -10.32 9.50 -1.57
N VAL A 72 -9.66 8.38 -1.85
CA VAL A 72 -8.71 8.29 -2.96
C VAL A 72 -9.42 8.29 -4.32
N ALA A 73 -10.58 7.65 -4.44
CA ALA A 73 -11.39 7.71 -5.65
C ALA A 73 -11.80 9.16 -5.99
N LEU A 74 -12.18 9.96 -4.99
CA LEU A 74 -12.46 11.39 -5.18
C LEU A 74 -11.23 12.15 -5.70
N ILE A 75 -10.06 11.93 -5.09
CA ILE A 75 -8.80 12.56 -5.55
C ILE A 75 -8.48 12.15 -7.00
N ALA A 76 -8.65 10.87 -7.33
CA ALA A 76 -8.41 10.34 -8.68
C ALA A 76 -9.29 11.01 -9.73
N THR A 77 -10.58 11.21 -9.42
CA THR A 77 -11.53 11.87 -10.32
C THR A 77 -11.21 13.35 -10.53
N GLN A 78 -10.68 14.03 -9.52
CA GLN A 78 -10.26 15.42 -9.63
C GLN A 78 -9.01 15.56 -10.49
N ALA A 79 -8.11 14.59 -10.39
CA ALA A 79 -6.79 14.68 -10.98
C ALA A 79 -6.73 14.15 -12.44
N GLY A 80 -7.87 13.68 -12.97
CA GLY A 80 -8.14 13.44 -14.40
C GLY A 80 -8.91 14.57 -15.10
N ARG A 81 -9.19 15.67 -14.41
CA ARG A 81 -9.64 16.95 -15.01
C ARG A 81 -8.47 17.92 -15.11
#